data_AF-A0AAV5DGE1-F1
#
_entry.id   AF-A0AAV5DGE1-F1
#
_cell.length_a   1.000
_cell.length_b   1.000
_cell.length_c   1.000
_cell.angle_alpha   90.00
_cell.angle_beta   90.00
_cell.angle_gamma   90.00
#
_symmetry.space_group_name_H-M   'P 1'
#
loop_
_entity.id
_entity.type
_entity.pdbx_description
1 polymer ?
#
loop_
_entity_poly.entity_id
_entity_poly.type
_entity_poly.pdbx_seq_one_letter_code
_entity_poly.pdbx_strand_id
1 'polypeptide(L)'
;MAKKMPQRTASGQFLLAQGEATFFHPTIRNNRVKHPSMARVDEMEHGDEYEETLATLLEVSRTPEGRASLSDELRDILHLLPVSPSRLLLLRLRLLRNLLAGDELNQITFVHLSGPAVVASSVLSFPTVAPDVARAALQALGNVALAGEYHRAAVWEALFPGALREFAAVKDAGVLDPLCMVLDTCCSGEGGRGRVEELCHDDLGLPILVEVVATASKVEHKEEWIEWFLFKVCVEEQKFETLFRALCSTDDVECSKSGAYNACHAFVLGTLSKYLTNHPKEVTVSDGFALDVFNVHKNTVDAVDFTRRGTSPLPTGSPAIDVLGYSLQLLRDICAWESSSLETQLPVDSLLQTGLVKRLLKYLGELEPPSTIRKSMARGQGDQQPALANGKVCPYIGYRRDLVAIIANCLHGKKKVQDEVRKLDGIMLLLQQCVVDEENPYLREWGLLAVKNLLEGNEENQKEVSQLEMQEPVMTPEIANMGLKVEIDMETGRPKLINTP
;
A
#
# COMPACT_ATOMS: atom_id res chain seq x y z
N MET A 1 6.83 12.77 24.75
CA MET A 1 7.02 13.72 23.63
C MET A 1 6.68 13.01 22.35
N ALA A 2 5.84 13.60 21.50
CA ALA A 2 5.51 13.04 20.19
C ALA A 2 6.81 12.74 19.42
N LYS A 3 7.05 11.45 19.13
CA LYS A 3 8.17 11.05 18.28
C LYS A 3 7.91 11.67 16.90
N LYS A 4 8.75 12.60 16.46
CA LYS A 4 8.83 12.91 15.02
C LYS A 4 9.34 11.64 14.35
N MET A 5 8.47 11.00 13.58
CA MET A 5 8.84 9.91 12.68
C MET A 5 9.91 10.40 11.70
N PRO A 6 10.84 9.54 11.26
CA PRO A 6 11.79 9.90 10.24
C PRO A 6 11.03 10.13 8.92
N GLN A 7 11.21 11.31 8.30
CA GLN A 7 10.59 11.63 7.01
C GLN A 7 11.41 10.98 5.89
N ARG A 8 10.75 10.18 5.06
CA ARG A 8 11.32 9.58 3.85
C ARG A 8 11.43 10.67 2.77
N THR A 9 12.62 10.91 2.24
CA THR A 9 12.78 11.77 1.05
C THR A 9 12.34 11.02 -0.21
N ALA A 10 12.11 11.75 -1.30
CA ALA A 10 11.87 11.18 -2.63
C ALA A 10 13.00 10.26 -3.15
N SER A 11 14.14 10.19 -2.45
CA SER A 11 15.26 9.28 -2.72
C SER A 11 15.32 8.06 -1.80
N GLY A 12 14.28 7.81 -0.99
CA GLY A 12 14.23 6.69 -0.05
C GLY A 12 15.18 6.82 1.14
N GLN A 13 15.75 8.00 1.39
CA GLN A 13 16.61 8.26 2.54
C GLN A 13 15.79 8.84 3.70
N PHE A 14 16.01 8.35 4.90
CA PHE A 14 15.46 8.95 6.10
C PHE A 14 16.23 10.23 6.44
N LEU A 15 15.55 11.38 6.43
CA LEU A 15 16.10 12.63 6.95
C LEU A 15 16.20 12.53 8.48
N LEU A 16 17.40 12.23 8.98
CA LEU A 16 17.79 12.71 10.30
C LEU A 16 17.94 14.23 10.18
N ALA A 17 17.33 14.99 11.08
CA ALA A 17 17.52 16.42 11.17
C ALA A 17 19.03 16.71 11.34
N GLN A 18 19.70 17.08 10.24
CA GLN A 18 21.08 17.55 10.28
C GLN A 18 21.09 18.92 10.94
N GLY A 19 21.41 18.95 12.24
CA GLY A 19 21.88 20.16 12.88
C GLY A 19 23.29 20.44 12.37
N GLU A 20 23.50 21.61 11.76
CA GLU A 20 24.80 22.09 11.32
C GLU A 20 25.80 22.05 12.50
N ALA A 21 26.80 21.18 12.40
CA ALA A 21 27.90 21.14 13.36
C ALA A 21 28.84 22.31 13.10
N THR A 22 28.73 23.35 13.91
CA THR A 22 29.82 24.32 14.09
C THR A 22 30.94 23.63 14.87
N PHE A 23 32.13 23.58 14.29
CA PHE A 23 33.35 23.10 14.95
C PHE A 23 33.62 23.95 16.20
N PHE A 24 33.26 23.44 17.36
CA PHE A 24 33.81 23.87 18.63
C PHE A 24 34.53 22.68 19.25
N HIS A 25 35.82 22.87 19.54
CA HIS A 25 36.59 22.01 20.41
C HIS A 25 36.35 22.48 21.85
N PRO A 26 35.79 21.66 22.76
CA PRO A 26 36.00 21.90 24.18
C PRO A 26 36.70 20.70 24.81
N THR A 27 37.82 21.01 25.44
CA THR A 27 38.50 20.20 26.42
C THR A 27 37.53 19.90 27.57
N ILE A 28 36.95 18.70 27.63
CA ILE A 28 36.07 18.31 28.75
C ILE A 28 36.86 17.49 29.77
N ARG A 29 36.96 18.08 30.97
CA ARG A 29 37.46 17.47 32.20
C ARG A 29 36.61 16.24 32.56
N ASN A 30 37.33 15.15 32.82
CA ASN A 30 36.84 13.89 33.40
C ASN A 30 36.19 14.13 34.77
N ASN A 31 34.86 14.21 34.84
CA ASN A 31 34.11 14.02 36.09
C ASN A 31 33.33 12.71 35.96
N ARG A 32 33.95 11.63 36.43
CA ARG A 32 33.39 10.27 36.47
C ARG A 32 32.31 10.19 37.55
N VAL A 33 31.08 9.89 37.16
CA VAL A 33 30.08 9.30 38.05
C VAL A 33 30.26 7.79 37.97
N LYS A 34 30.49 7.12 39.10
CA LYS A 34 30.61 5.64 39.14
C LYS A 34 29.21 5.03 39.05
N HIS A 35 28.94 4.29 37.98
CA HIS A 35 27.77 3.42 37.87
C HIS A 35 28.10 2.00 38.39
N PRO A 36 27.12 1.28 38.97
CA PRO A 36 27.35 -0.08 39.47
C PRO A 36 27.66 -1.05 38.31
N SER A 37 28.76 -1.79 38.45
CA SER A 37 29.25 -2.78 37.47
C SER A 37 28.46 -4.09 37.57
N MET A 38 28.07 -4.65 36.41
CA MET A 38 27.37 -5.95 36.33
C MET A 38 28.37 -7.12 36.38
N ALA A 39 28.64 -7.67 37.57
CA ALA A 39 29.46 -8.88 37.73
C ALA A 39 28.59 -10.17 37.80
N ARG A 40 29.14 -11.26 37.25
CA ARG A 40 28.47 -12.55 36.96
C ARG A 40 28.25 -13.44 38.20
N VAL A 41 27.21 -14.29 38.04
CA VAL A 41 26.88 -15.52 38.78
C VAL A 41 26.16 -15.30 40.12
N ASP A 42 24.92 -14.78 40.07
CA ASP A 42 23.82 -15.14 41.01
C ASP A 42 22.45 -14.57 40.58
N GLU A 43 22.15 -14.53 39.27
CA GLU A 43 20.91 -13.94 38.74
C GLU A 43 19.63 -14.68 39.18
N MET A 44 19.75 -15.90 39.74
CA MET A 44 18.61 -16.65 40.30
C MET A 44 18.30 -16.31 41.77
N GLU A 45 19.27 -15.80 42.54
CA GLU A 45 19.06 -15.44 43.96
C GLU A 45 18.83 -13.93 44.17
N HIS A 46 19.29 -13.06 43.25
CA HIS A 46 19.23 -11.60 43.37
C HIS A 46 18.46 -10.90 42.22
N GLY A 47 17.56 -11.61 41.54
CA GLY A 47 16.89 -11.13 40.32
C GLY A 47 16.21 -9.75 40.44
N ASP A 48 15.55 -9.47 41.58
CA ASP A 48 14.83 -8.20 41.79
C ASP A 48 15.78 -6.98 41.87
N GLU A 49 16.99 -7.14 42.42
CA GLU A 49 18.00 -6.07 42.53
C GLU A 49 18.61 -5.72 41.17
N TYR A 50 18.82 -6.74 40.32
CA TYR A 50 19.27 -6.53 38.94
C TYR A 50 18.22 -5.82 38.08
N GLU A 51 16.95 -6.07 38.35
CA GLU A 51 15.85 -5.39 37.66
C GLU A 51 15.74 -3.92 38.05
N GLU A 52 15.87 -3.60 39.32
CA GLU A 52 15.91 -2.21 39.79
C GLU A 52 17.10 -1.45 39.18
N THR A 53 18.25 -2.12 39.09
CA THR A 53 19.45 -1.59 38.41
C THR A 53 19.16 -1.32 36.93
N LEU A 54 18.62 -2.30 36.19
CA LEU A 54 18.28 -2.14 34.78
C LEU A 54 17.21 -1.07 34.55
N ALA A 55 16.23 -0.95 35.45
CA ALA A 55 15.22 0.09 35.40
C ALA A 55 15.84 1.49 35.55
N THR A 56 16.82 1.64 36.45
CA THR A 56 17.57 2.88 36.61
C THR A 56 18.36 3.23 35.35
N LEU A 57 19.07 2.26 34.75
CA LEU A 57 19.80 2.46 33.48
C LEU A 57 18.85 2.80 32.32
N LEU A 58 17.66 2.20 32.28
CA LEU A 58 16.62 2.49 31.31
C LEU A 58 16.12 3.95 31.42
N GLU A 59 16.01 4.49 32.63
CA GLU A 59 15.65 5.90 32.82
C GLU A 59 16.77 6.83 32.34
N VAL A 60 18.03 6.54 32.69
CA VAL A 60 19.20 7.33 32.27
C VAL A 60 19.34 7.36 30.75
N SER A 61 19.22 6.21 30.08
CA SER A 61 19.39 6.08 28.62
C SER A 61 18.31 6.78 27.76
N ARG A 62 17.32 7.44 28.37
CA ARG A 62 16.29 8.20 27.64
C ARG A 62 16.82 9.47 26.98
N THR A 63 17.89 10.06 27.50
CA THR A 63 18.49 11.29 26.96
C THR A 63 19.77 11.00 26.16
N PRO A 64 20.14 11.84 25.18
CA PRO A 64 21.41 11.69 24.47
C PRO A 64 22.62 11.63 25.40
N GLU A 65 22.67 12.50 26.42
CA GLU A 65 23.76 12.56 27.37
C GLU A 65 23.85 11.28 28.21
N GLY A 66 22.70 10.73 28.60
CA GLY A 66 22.63 9.48 29.36
C GLY A 66 23.02 8.27 28.52
N ARG A 67 22.78 8.28 27.20
CA ARG A 67 23.27 7.24 26.29
C ARG A 67 24.80 7.26 26.16
N ALA A 68 25.37 8.46 26.01
CA ALA A 68 26.82 8.64 25.92
C ALA A 68 27.52 8.29 27.24
N SER A 69 26.90 8.58 28.39
CA SER A 69 27.46 8.18 29.69
C SER A 69 27.42 6.68 29.93
N LEU A 70 26.58 5.95 29.19
CA LEU A 70 26.38 4.51 29.31
C LEU A 70 27.04 3.70 28.17
N SER A 71 27.97 4.31 27.43
CA SER A 71 28.65 3.65 26.30
C SER A 71 29.53 2.49 26.74
N ASP A 72 30.14 2.57 27.92
CA ASP A 72 31.04 1.53 28.43
C ASP A 72 30.27 0.24 28.80
N GLU A 73 29.00 0.39 29.17
CA GLU A 73 28.08 -0.67 29.57
C GLU A 73 27.61 -1.53 28.38
N LEU A 74 27.74 -1.03 27.15
CA LEU A 74 27.31 -1.72 25.94
C LEU A 74 27.93 -3.12 25.81
N ARG A 75 29.23 -3.23 26.11
CA ARG A 75 29.96 -4.50 26.03
C ARG A 75 29.44 -5.52 27.04
N ASP A 76 29.20 -5.07 28.27
CA ASP A 76 28.72 -5.93 29.36
C ASP A 76 27.29 -6.40 29.07
N ILE A 77 26.42 -5.50 28.60
CA ILE A 77 25.06 -5.84 28.18
C ILE A 77 25.08 -6.92 27.11
N LEU A 78 25.90 -6.77 26.06
CA LEU A 78 26.03 -7.76 24.99
C LEU A 78 26.51 -9.12 25.49
N HIS A 79 27.49 -9.15 26.42
CA HIS A 79 27.98 -10.40 27.01
C HIS A 79 26.94 -11.11 27.87
N LEU A 80 25.96 -10.38 28.41
CA LEU A 80 24.93 -10.92 29.29
C LEU A 80 23.68 -11.39 28.54
N LEU A 81 23.43 -10.91 27.30
CA LEU A 81 22.24 -11.32 26.52
C LEU A 81 22.07 -12.85 26.41
N PRO A 82 23.09 -13.65 26.04
CA PRO A 82 22.90 -15.08 25.78
C PRO A 82 22.58 -15.91 27.03
N VAL A 83 22.92 -15.39 28.21
CA VAL A 83 22.73 -16.06 29.49
C VAL A 83 21.54 -15.49 30.28
N SER A 84 20.87 -14.48 29.73
CA SER A 84 19.78 -13.78 30.41
C SER A 84 18.51 -14.64 30.46
N PRO A 85 17.85 -14.79 31.63
CA PRO A 85 16.48 -15.28 31.66
C PRO A 85 15.54 -14.30 30.94
N SER A 86 14.38 -14.78 30.47
CA SER A 86 13.48 -14.02 29.58
C SER A 86 13.13 -12.60 30.08
N ARG A 87 12.84 -12.42 31.38
CA ARG A 87 12.49 -11.11 31.95
C ARG A 87 13.67 -10.13 31.92
N LEU A 88 14.87 -10.56 32.29
CA LEU A 88 16.09 -9.73 32.22
C LEU A 88 16.53 -9.47 30.78
N LEU A 89 16.34 -10.45 29.89
CA LEU A 89 16.62 -10.29 28.46
C LEU A 89 15.82 -9.14 27.87
N LEU A 90 14.52 -9.06 28.16
CA LEU A 90 13.66 -7.98 27.69
C LEU A 90 14.17 -6.60 28.14
N LEU A 91 14.53 -6.45 29.41
CA LEU A 91 15.04 -5.19 29.96
C LEU A 91 16.38 -4.79 29.32
N ARG A 92 17.29 -5.76 29.14
CA ARG A 92 18.58 -5.57 28.47
C ARG A 92 18.41 -5.18 27.00
N LEU A 93 17.48 -5.80 26.27
CA LEU A 93 17.17 -5.43 24.88
C LEU A 93 16.56 -4.03 24.78
N ARG A 94 15.72 -3.62 25.74
CA ARG A 94 15.17 -2.26 25.79
C ARG A 94 16.25 -1.21 26.07
N LEU A 95 17.20 -1.52 26.96
CA LEU A 95 18.33 -0.66 27.25
C LEU A 95 19.23 -0.55 26.02
N LEU A 96 19.57 -1.68 25.42
CA LEU A 96 20.33 -1.76 24.18
C LEU A 96 19.68 -0.91 23.07
N ARG A 97 18.37 -1.07 22.85
CA ARG A 97 17.62 -0.25 21.88
C ARG A 97 17.79 1.25 22.15
N ASN A 98 17.75 1.67 23.42
CA ASN A 98 17.97 3.07 23.77
C ASN A 98 19.41 3.47 23.43
N LEU A 99 20.42 2.73 23.87
CA LEU A 99 21.84 3.05 23.61
C LEU A 99 22.18 3.18 22.12
N LEU A 100 21.47 2.44 21.27
CA LEU A 100 21.66 2.43 19.81
C LEU A 100 20.83 3.49 19.08
N ALA A 101 20.07 4.33 19.80
CA ALA A 101 19.23 5.38 19.22
C ALA A 101 20.03 6.65 18.89
N GLY A 102 20.65 6.66 17.71
CA GLY A 102 21.29 7.85 17.13
C GLY A 102 22.63 8.25 17.77
N ASP A 103 23.27 7.33 18.50
CA ASP A 103 24.62 7.50 19.02
C ASP A 103 25.61 6.70 18.13
N GLU A 104 26.42 7.43 17.36
CA GLU A 104 27.30 6.85 16.34
C GLU A 104 28.36 5.92 16.95
N LEU A 105 28.95 6.30 18.10
CA LEU A 105 29.97 5.50 18.77
C LEU A 105 29.40 4.17 19.25
N ASN A 106 28.21 4.20 19.86
CA ASN A 106 27.53 3.00 20.31
C ASN A 106 27.13 2.09 19.14
N GLN A 107 26.63 2.67 18.05
CA GLN A 107 26.22 1.93 16.84
C GLN A 107 27.42 1.22 16.18
N ILE A 108 28.54 1.93 16.00
CA ILE A 108 29.77 1.36 15.44
C ILE A 108 30.34 0.27 16.36
N THR A 109 30.41 0.55 17.66
CA THR A 109 30.93 -0.40 18.66
C THR A 109 30.07 -1.67 18.70
N PHE A 110 28.74 -1.52 18.65
CA PHE A 110 27.81 -2.65 18.62
C PHE A 110 28.06 -3.58 17.43
N VAL A 111 28.25 -3.03 16.23
CA VAL A 111 28.57 -3.84 15.04
C VAL A 111 29.93 -4.53 15.17
N HIS A 112 30.97 -3.81 15.64
CA HIS A 112 32.29 -4.41 15.87
C HIS A 112 32.28 -5.58 16.86
N LEU A 113 31.34 -5.57 17.82
CA LEU A 113 31.17 -6.64 18.79
C LEU A 113 30.23 -7.76 18.30
N SER A 114 29.93 -7.83 17.00
CA SER A 114 28.96 -8.78 16.42
C SER A 114 27.58 -8.70 17.07
N GLY A 115 27.21 -7.51 17.55
CA GLY A 115 25.97 -7.24 18.26
C GLY A 115 24.71 -7.76 17.57
N PRO A 116 24.53 -7.57 16.25
CA PRO A 116 23.37 -8.13 15.55
C PRO A 116 23.20 -9.64 15.72
N ALA A 117 24.27 -10.41 15.54
CA ALA A 117 24.26 -11.86 15.69
C ALA A 117 24.02 -12.31 17.14
N VAL A 118 24.61 -11.58 18.11
CA VAL A 118 24.39 -11.84 19.54
C VAL A 118 22.93 -11.60 19.94
N VAL A 119 22.32 -10.51 19.46
CA VAL A 119 20.90 -10.20 19.72
C VAL A 119 20.01 -11.30 19.14
N ALA A 120 20.21 -11.66 17.86
CA ALA A 120 19.41 -12.67 17.19
C ALA A 120 19.52 -14.04 17.90
N SER A 121 20.75 -14.52 18.13
CA SER A 121 20.98 -15.82 18.79
C SER A 121 20.45 -15.86 20.22
N SER A 122 20.54 -14.76 20.98
CA SER A 122 20.00 -14.70 22.36
C SER A 122 18.48 -14.84 22.37
N VAL A 123 17.79 -14.15 21.46
CA VAL A 123 16.32 -14.19 21.36
C VAL A 123 15.84 -15.56 20.86
N LEU A 124 16.54 -16.14 19.89
CA LEU A 124 16.19 -17.41 19.26
C LEU A 124 16.68 -18.65 20.05
N SER A 125 17.41 -18.45 21.15
CA SER A 125 17.77 -19.54 22.07
C SER A 125 16.56 -20.11 22.82
N PHE A 126 15.46 -19.36 22.88
CA PHE A 126 14.22 -19.78 23.53
C PHE A 126 13.37 -20.64 22.58
N PRO A 127 12.70 -21.71 23.07
CA PRO A 127 11.83 -22.55 22.24
C PRO A 127 10.67 -21.80 21.60
N THR A 128 10.26 -20.67 22.17
CA THR A 128 9.22 -19.80 21.64
C THR A 128 9.62 -18.37 21.88
N VAL A 129 9.59 -17.56 20.82
CA VAL A 129 9.96 -16.15 20.88
C VAL A 129 8.79 -15.35 21.43
N ALA A 130 8.98 -14.74 22.61
CA ALA A 130 7.98 -13.86 23.19
C ALA A 130 7.85 -12.57 22.34
N PRO A 131 6.63 -12.11 21.99
CA PRO A 131 6.45 -10.95 21.10
C PRO A 131 7.09 -9.65 21.58
N ASP A 132 7.11 -9.40 22.88
CA ASP A 132 7.74 -8.21 23.47
C ASP A 132 9.27 -8.26 23.40
N VAL A 133 9.87 -9.45 23.55
CA VAL A 133 11.30 -9.71 23.34
C VAL A 133 11.68 -9.53 21.87
N ALA A 134 10.92 -10.14 20.94
CA ALA A 134 11.12 -9.96 19.50
C ALA A 134 11.05 -8.48 19.10
N ARG A 135 10.01 -7.78 19.55
CA ARG A 135 9.82 -6.35 19.31
C ARG A 135 11.01 -5.54 19.82
N ALA A 136 11.48 -5.78 21.04
CA ALA A 136 12.61 -5.04 21.61
C ALA A 136 13.91 -5.30 20.81
N ALA A 137 14.15 -6.54 20.40
CA ALA A 137 15.28 -6.92 19.57
C ALA A 137 15.25 -6.24 18.20
N LEU A 138 14.14 -6.35 17.46
CA LEU A 138 13.99 -5.73 16.14
C LEU A 138 14.06 -4.20 16.19
N GLN A 139 13.53 -3.58 17.24
CA GLN A 139 13.70 -2.14 17.45
C GLN A 139 15.17 -1.75 17.65
N ALA A 140 15.94 -2.53 18.40
CA ALA A 140 17.38 -2.29 18.59
C ALA A 140 18.15 -2.42 17.27
N LEU A 141 17.87 -3.49 16.51
CA LEU A 141 18.49 -3.75 15.21
C LEU A 141 18.12 -2.71 14.16
N GLY A 142 16.86 -2.26 14.13
CA GLY A 142 16.42 -1.19 13.24
C GLY A 142 17.09 0.13 13.53
N ASN A 143 17.23 0.51 14.80
CA ASN A 143 17.97 1.72 15.20
C ASN A 143 19.42 1.71 14.70
N VAL A 144 20.07 0.54 14.70
CA VAL A 144 21.42 0.36 14.16
C VAL A 144 21.43 0.43 12.64
N ALA A 145 20.50 -0.24 11.96
CA ALA A 145 20.41 -0.23 10.50
C ALA A 145 20.20 1.18 9.91
N LEU A 146 19.59 2.09 10.67
CA LEU A 146 19.44 3.49 10.28
C LEU A 146 20.76 4.26 10.17
N ALA A 147 21.85 3.77 10.79
CA ALA A 147 23.15 4.44 10.83
C ALA A 147 23.95 4.35 9.51
N GLY A 148 23.48 3.60 8.52
CA GLY A 148 24.07 3.55 7.18
C GLY A 148 24.46 2.13 6.73
N GLU A 149 25.04 2.03 5.54
CA GLU A 149 25.16 0.75 4.84
C GLU A 149 26.02 -0.30 5.56
N TYR A 150 27.13 0.11 6.17
CA TYR A 150 27.94 -0.79 7.01
C TYR A 150 27.10 -1.49 8.10
N HIS A 151 26.18 -0.74 8.71
CA HIS A 151 25.30 -1.25 9.76
C HIS A 151 24.16 -2.11 9.19
N ARG A 152 23.58 -1.71 8.04
CA ARG A 152 22.57 -2.50 7.33
C ARG A 152 23.10 -3.85 6.91
N ALA A 153 24.32 -3.91 6.37
CA ALA A 153 24.98 -5.16 5.99
C ALA A 153 25.17 -6.08 7.20
N ALA A 154 25.67 -5.56 8.31
CA ALA A 154 25.85 -6.36 9.52
C ALA A 154 24.53 -6.88 10.12
N VAL A 155 23.46 -6.07 10.08
CA VAL A 155 22.12 -6.50 10.51
C VAL A 155 21.57 -7.54 9.55
N TRP A 156 21.72 -7.35 8.25
CA TRP A 156 21.23 -8.27 7.23
C TRP A 156 21.89 -9.64 7.34
N GLU A 157 23.22 -9.70 7.37
CA GLU A 157 24.01 -10.93 7.52
C GLU A 157 23.65 -11.71 8.80
N ALA A 158 23.34 -11.00 9.88
CA ALA A 158 22.94 -11.65 11.14
C ALA A 158 21.51 -12.20 11.12
N LEU A 159 20.63 -11.66 10.27
CA LEU A 159 19.21 -11.98 10.28
C LEU A 159 18.80 -12.90 9.13
N PHE A 160 19.26 -12.64 7.90
CA PHE A 160 18.83 -13.37 6.72
C PHE A 160 19.56 -14.72 6.56
N PRO A 161 18.87 -15.80 6.13
CA PRO A 161 17.42 -15.94 6.08
C PRO A 161 16.83 -16.44 7.41
N GLY A 162 17.63 -17.13 8.22
CA GLY A 162 17.14 -17.97 9.31
C GLY A 162 16.44 -17.19 10.41
N ALA A 163 17.11 -16.20 11.00
CA ALA A 163 16.53 -15.43 12.10
C ALA A 163 15.36 -14.55 11.63
N LEU A 164 15.39 -14.00 10.41
CA LEU A 164 14.25 -13.30 9.83
C LEU A 164 13.02 -14.20 9.71
N ARG A 165 13.20 -15.47 9.32
CA ARG A 165 12.10 -16.44 9.24
C ARG A 165 11.45 -16.67 10.60
N GLU A 166 12.25 -16.84 11.65
CA GLU A 166 11.75 -17.01 13.01
C GLU A 166 11.03 -15.74 13.53
N PHE A 167 11.55 -14.55 13.24
CA PHE A 167 10.87 -13.30 13.58
C PHE A 167 9.56 -13.10 12.81
N ALA A 168 9.54 -13.43 11.52
CA ALA A 168 8.33 -13.34 10.68
C ALA A 168 7.25 -14.33 11.13
N ALA A 169 7.63 -15.49 11.68
CA ALA A 169 6.69 -16.47 12.22
C ALA A 169 5.95 -15.97 13.49
N VAL A 170 6.40 -14.89 14.13
CA VAL A 170 5.72 -14.28 15.28
C VAL A 170 4.56 -13.41 14.80
N LYS A 171 3.35 -13.98 14.79
CA LYS A 171 2.09 -13.35 14.35
C LYS A 171 1.55 -12.30 15.34
N ASP A 172 2.30 -11.23 15.56
CA ASP A 172 1.95 -10.13 16.48
C ASP A 172 2.12 -8.76 15.79
N ALA A 173 1.09 -7.90 15.90
CA ALA A 173 1.09 -6.57 15.29
C ALA A 173 2.28 -5.70 15.76
N GLY A 174 2.64 -5.80 17.04
CA GLY A 174 3.75 -5.03 17.58
C GLY A 174 5.13 -5.58 17.19
N VAL A 175 5.22 -6.78 16.63
CA VAL A 175 6.46 -7.33 16.05
C VAL A 175 6.54 -6.99 14.56
N LEU A 176 5.41 -6.99 13.87
CA LEU A 176 5.31 -6.66 12.45
C LEU A 176 5.91 -5.28 12.12
N ASP A 177 5.52 -4.24 12.86
CA ASP A 177 6.00 -2.86 12.60
C ASP A 177 7.54 -2.75 12.62
N PRO A 178 8.25 -3.15 13.70
CA PRO A 178 9.71 -3.09 13.70
C PRO A 178 10.37 -4.10 12.75
N LEU A 179 9.71 -5.22 12.42
CA LEU A 179 10.21 -6.15 11.39
C LEU A 179 10.20 -5.47 10.02
N CYS A 180 9.08 -4.86 9.62
CA CYS A 180 8.96 -4.10 8.38
C CYS A 180 9.94 -2.92 8.35
N MET A 181 10.16 -2.23 9.47
CA MET A 181 11.19 -1.19 9.59
C MET A 181 12.60 -1.73 9.29
N VAL A 182 12.97 -2.87 9.87
CA VAL A 182 14.29 -3.50 9.62
C VAL A 182 14.43 -3.90 8.17
N LEU A 183 13.42 -4.58 7.60
CA LEU A 183 13.41 -5.01 6.20
C LEU A 183 13.52 -3.80 5.26
N ASP A 184 12.65 -2.80 5.44
CA ASP A 184 12.66 -1.57 4.65
C ASP A 184 14.00 -0.85 4.72
N THR A 185 14.56 -0.69 5.92
CA THR A 185 15.82 0.02 6.14
C THR A 185 16.99 -0.74 5.52
N CYS A 186 17.09 -2.05 5.72
CA CYS A 186 18.17 -2.85 5.15
C CYS A 186 18.09 -2.92 3.62
N CYS A 187 16.88 -2.99 3.07
CA CYS A 187 16.65 -2.96 1.62
C CYS A 187 16.76 -1.56 1.00
N SER A 188 17.10 -0.53 1.77
CA SER A 188 17.31 0.84 1.27
C SER A 188 18.78 1.13 0.98
N GLY A 189 19.02 2.02 0.01
CA GLY A 189 20.34 2.58 -0.29
C GLY A 189 21.26 1.61 -1.02
N GLU A 190 22.57 1.81 -0.86
CA GLU A 190 23.60 0.92 -1.42
C GLU A 190 23.39 -0.52 -0.91
N GLY A 191 23.56 -1.52 -1.76
CA GLY A 191 23.34 -2.94 -1.41
C GLY A 191 21.86 -3.35 -1.23
N GLY A 192 20.93 -2.40 -1.06
CA GLY A 192 19.51 -2.65 -0.82
C GLY A 192 18.84 -3.50 -1.91
N ARG A 193 19.15 -3.21 -3.17
CA ARG A 193 18.66 -3.99 -4.33
C ARG A 193 19.03 -5.47 -4.25
N GLY A 194 20.28 -5.78 -3.89
CA GLY A 194 20.74 -7.17 -3.73
C GLY A 194 19.96 -7.90 -2.63
N ARG A 195 19.67 -7.21 -1.52
CA ARG A 195 18.87 -7.77 -0.42
C ARG A 195 17.41 -7.99 -0.81
N VAL A 196 16.84 -7.14 -1.68
CA VAL A 196 15.50 -7.38 -2.24
C VAL A 196 15.52 -8.58 -3.19
N GLU A 197 16.59 -8.77 -3.98
CA GLU A 197 16.77 -9.97 -4.79
C GLU A 197 16.86 -11.24 -3.92
N GLU A 198 17.60 -11.20 -2.81
CA GLU A 198 17.67 -12.29 -1.83
C GLU A 198 16.30 -12.57 -1.17
N LEU A 199 15.56 -11.53 -0.78
CA LEU A 199 14.20 -11.67 -0.26
C LEU A 199 13.21 -12.26 -1.26
N CYS A 200 13.44 -12.05 -2.56
CA CYS A 200 12.59 -12.58 -3.61
C CYS A 200 13.07 -13.96 -4.11
N HIS A 201 14.12 -14.52 -3.54
CA HIS A 201 14.58 -15.87 -3.86
C HIS A 201 13.60 -16.92 -3.32
N ASP A 202 13.16 -17.84 -4.17
CA ASP A 202 12.07 -18.80 -3.92
C ASP A 202 12.25 -19.62 -2.63
N ASP A 203 13.46 -20.13 -2.37
CA ASP A 203 13.68 -21.06 -1.25
C ASP A 203 13.87 -20.39 0.12
N LEU A 204 14.50 -19.21 0.16
CA LEU A 204 15.02 -18.62 1.39
C LEU A 204 14.27 -17.36 1.79
N GLY A 205 14.12 -16.42 0.85
CA GLY A 205 13.55 -15.11 1.12
C GLY A 205 12.04 -15.07 0.97
N LEU A 206 11.52 -15.66 -0.11
CA LEU A 206 10.12 -15.52 -0.49
C LEU A 206 9.14 -16.03 0.59
N PRO A 207 9.42 -17.14 1.31
CA PRO A 207 8.59 -17.56 2.44
C PRO A 207 8.51 -16.52 3.57
N ILE A 208 9.58 -15.74 3.79
CA ILE A 208 9.61 -14.66 4.79
C ILE A 208 8.68 -13.53 4.35
N LEU A 209 8.77 -13.10 3.09
CA LEU A 209 7.88 -12.07 2.54
C LEU A 209 6.42 -12.49 2.62
N VAL A 210 6.11 -13.74 2.27
CA VAL A 210 4.75 -14.27 2.30
C VAL A 210 4.22 -14.30 3.75
N GLU A 211 5.02 -14.70 4.72
CA GLU A 211 4.62 -14.70 6.14
C GLU A 211 4.39 -13.28 6.68
N VAL A 212 5.23 -12.31 6.29
CA VAL A 212 5.06 -10.89 6.62
C VAL A 212 3.73 -10.37 6.08
N VAL A 213 3.42 -10.63 4.81
CA VAL A 213 2.13 -10.24 4.19
C VAL A 213 0.96 -10.97 4.85
N ALA A 214 1.09 -12.26 5.11
CA ALA A 214 0.05 -13.06 5.75
C ALA A 214 -0.28 -12.54 7.15
N THR A 215 0.72 -12.14 7.92
CA THR A 215 0.53 -11.50 9.23
C THR A 215 -0.10 -10.12 9.07
N ALA A 216 0.44 -9.28 8.20
CA ALA A 216 -0.05 -7.92 7.95
C ALA A 216 -1.51 -7.87 7.49
N SER A 217 -1.96 -8.87 6.72
CA SER A 217 -3.35 -8.96 6.26
C SER A 217 -4.36 -9.30 7.38
N LYS A 218 -3.89 -9.79 8.53
CA LYS A 218 -4.72 -10.27 9.64
C LYS A 218 -4.68 -9.36 10.87
N VAL A 219 -3.68 -8.47 10.96
CA VAL A 219 -3.46 -7.63 12.13
C VAL A 219 -3.55 -6.16 11.77
N GLU A 220 -4.12 -5.37 12.68
CA GLU A 220 -4.11 -3.92 12.55
C GLU A 220 -2.70 -3.39 12.87
N HIS A 221 -2.07 -2.73 11.90
CA HIS A 221 -0.77 -2.09 12.05
C HIS A 221 -0.96 -0.57 12.21
N LYS A 222 -0.10 0.06 13.00
CA LYS A 222 -0.24 1.48 13.37
C LYS A 222 0.64 2.41 12.54
N GLU A 223 1.70 1.85 11.97
CA GLU A 223 2.76 2.57 11.29
C GLU A 223 2.73 2.24 9.79
N GLU A 224 3.30 3.13 8.96
CA GLU A 224 3.29 3.00 7.49
C GLU A 224 4.41 2.08 6.95
N TRP A 225 5.16 1.41 7.82
CA TRP A 225 6.32 0.60 7.43
C TRP A 225 5.99 -0.49 6.42
N ILE A 226 4.85 -1.17 6.58
CA ILE A 226 4.42 -2.20 5.63
C ILE A 226 4.04 -1.60 4.26
N GLU A 227 3.44 -0.40 4.25
CA GLU A 227 3.10 0.32 3.02
C GLU A 227 4.37 0.68 2.25
N TRP A 228 5.35 1.26 2.93
CA TRP A 228 6.64 1.64 2.34
C TRP A 228 7.42 0.44 1.82
N PHE A 229 7.46 -0.63 2.62
CA PHE A 229 8.16 -1.85 2.27
C PHE A 229 7.53 -2.55 1.05
N LEU A 230 6.21 -2.73 1.05
CA LEU A 230 5.52 -3.34 -0.10
C LEU A 230 5.64 -2.47 -1.35
N PHE A 231 5.58 -1.15 -1.23
CA PHE A 231 5.81 -0.25 -2.34
C PHE A 231 7.22 -0.42 -2.92
N LYS A 232 8.25 -0.46 -2.07
CA LYS A 232 9.63 -0.70 -2.47
C LYS A 232 9.78 -2.02 -3.24
N VAL A 233 9.31 -3.12 -2.65
CA VAL A 233 9.43 -4.45 -3.27
C VAL A 233 8.67 -4.53 -4.59
N CYS A 234 7.40 -4.11 -4.60
CA CYS A 234 6.52 -4.29 -5.75
C CYS A 234 6.79 -3.31 -6.89
N VAL A 235 6.99 -2.02 -6.56
CA VAL A 235 7.01 -0.92 -7.53
C VAL A 235 8.44 -0.46 -7.82
N GLU A 236 9.22 -0.10 -6.80
CA GLU A 236 10.59 0.41 -6.98
C GLU A 236 11.52 -0.69 -7.55
N GLU A 237 11.48 -1.89 -6.95
CA GLU A 237 12.33 -3.02 -7.31
C GLU A 237 11.67 -4.00 -8.30
N GLN A 238 10.45 -3.70 -8.74
CA GLN A 238 9.73 -4.45 -9.79
C GLN A 238 9.56 -5.94 -9.48
N LYS A 239 9.34 -6.30 -8.21
CA LYS A 239 9.12 -7.69 -7.76
C LYS A 239 7.65 -8.02 -7.51
N PHE A 240 6.73 -7.18 -8.00
CA PHE A 240 5.29 -7.38 -7.83
C PHE A 240 4.83 -8.76 -8.29
N GLU A 241 5.13 -9.17 -9.52
CA GLU A 241 4.71 -10.48 -10.04
C GLU A 241 5.29 -11.65 -9.24
N THR A 242 6.52 -11.51 -8.75
CA THR A 242 7.20 -12.54 -7.94
C THR A 242 6.47 -12.74 -6.61
N LEU A 243 6.25 -11.66 -5.85
CA LEU A 243 5.51 -11.70 -4.60
C LEU A 243 4.07 -12.16 -4.82
N PHE A 244 3.38 -11.57 -5.80
CA PHE A 244 1.97 -11.84 -6.06
C PHE A 244 1.72 -13.31 -6.43
N ARG A 245 2.62 -13.92 -7.22
CA ARG A 245 2.57 -15.36 -7.52
C ARG A 245 2.84 -16.21 -6.27
N ALA A 246 3.75 -15.79 -5.40
CA ALA A 246 4.10 -16.53 -4.18
C ALA A 246 2.95 -16.62 -3.17
N LEU A 247 2.03 -15.67 -3.21
CA LEU A 247 0.82 -15.68 -2.37
C LEU A 247 -0.19 -16.76 -2.81
N CYS A 248 0.00 -17.36 -3.98
CA CYS A 248 -0.74 -18.55 -4.42
C CYS A 248 -0.17 -19.80 -3.75
N SER A 249 -0.95 -20.46 -2.89
CA SER A 249 -0.64 -21.74 -2.18
C SER A 249 -0.02 -21.65 -0.79
N THR A 250 -0.66 -20.94 0.14
CA THR A 250 -0.27 -20.99 1.57
C THR A 250 -1.33 -21.48 2.55
N ASP A 251 -2.36 -22.26 2.15
CA ASP A 251 -3.05 -23.27 3.01
C ASP A 251 -4.47 -23.71 2.58
N ASP A 252 -5.03 -23.30 1.43
CA ASP A 252 -6.40 -23.71 1.05
C ASP A 252 -6.44 -24.90 0.06
N VAL A 253 -6.90 -26.06 0.54
CA VAL A 253 -7.00 -27.37 -0.14
C VAL A 253 -8.04 -27.41 -1.29
N GLU A 254 -8.68 -26.29 -1.64
CA GLU A 254 -9.68 -26.23 -2.72
C GLU A 254 -9.19 -25.56 -4.01
N CYS A 255 -7.88 -25.36 -4.19
CA CYS A 255 -7.36 -24.75 -5.42
C CYS A 255 -7.20 -25.78 -6.55
N SER A 256 -8.32 -26.19 -7.14
CA SER A 256 -8.31 -26.86 -8.45
C SER A 256 -9.29 -26.18 -9.41
N LYS A 257 -8.71 -25.49 -10.39
CA LYS A 257 -9.34 -24.93 -11.62
C LYS A 257 -10.02 -23.54 -11.55
N SER A 258 -9.91 -22.80 -10.44
CA SER A 258 -10.29 -21.37 -10.39
C SER A 258 -9.10 -20.54 -9.88
N GLY A 259 -8.84 -19.39 -10.49
CA GLY A 259 -7.85 -18.41 -10.03
C GLY A 259 -8.25 -17.80 -8.68
N ALA A 260 -8.12 -18.58 -7.60
CA ALA A 260 -8.59 -18.23 -6.28
C ALA A 260 -7.63 -17.22 -5.62
N TYR A 261 -7.96 -15.93 -5.75
CA TYR A 261 -7.36 -14.88 -4.94
C TYR A 261 -7.72 -15.05 -3.47
N ASN A 262 -6.78 -14.77 -2.58
CA ASN A 262 -6.97 -14.82 -1.13
C ASN A 262 -6.80 -13.44 -0.48
N ALA A 263 -7.05 -13.33 0.82
CA ALA A 263 -6.96 -12.07 1.56
C ALA A 263 -5.60 -11.38 1.44
N CYS A 264 -4.51 -12.13 1.25
CA CYS A 264 -3.18 -11.55 1.06
C CYS A 264 -3.06 -10.81 -0.28
N HIS A 265 -3.65 -11.35 -1.35
CA HIS A 265 -3.66 -10.67 -2.66
C HIS A 265 -4.44 -9.36 -2.60
N ALA A 266 -5.62 -9.38 -1.97
CA ALA A 266 -6.44 -8.19 -1.77
C ALA A 266 -5.71 -7.17 -0.89
N PHE A 267 -5.04 -7.62 0.17
CA PHE A 267 -4.23 -6.79 1.04
C PHE A 267 -3.13 -6.06 0.27
N VAL A 268 -2.27 -6.78 -0.47
CA VAL A 268 -1.15 -6.18 -1.22
C VAL A 268 -1.65 -5.12 -2.20
N LEU A 269 -2.68 -5.40 -2.99
CA LEU A 269 -3.21 -4.42 -3.94
C LEU A 269 -3.87 -3.24 -3.23
N GLY A 270 -4.60 -3.46 -2.14
CA GLY A 270 -5.22 -2.40 -1.34
C GLY A 270 -4.17 -1.48 -0.72
N THR A 271 -3.09 -2.04 -0.18
CA THR A 271 -1.95 -1.30 0.36
C THR A 271 -1.27 -0.46 -0.71
N LEU A 272 -0.95 -1.05 -1.87
CA LEU A 272 -0.32 -0.33 -2.98
C LEU A 272 -1.23 0.77 -3.54
N SER A 273 -2.54 0.50 -3.64
CA SER A 273 -3.52 1.48 -4.08
C SER A 273 -3.59 2.67 -3.13
N LYS A 274 -3.66 2.41 -1.82
CA LYS A 274 -3.66 3.45 -0.79
C LYS A 274 -2.39 4.31 -0.89
N TYR A 275 -1.23 3.67 -1.05
CA TYR A 275 0.05 4.37 -1.15
C TYR A 275 0.11 5.30 -2.38
N LEU A 276 -0.24 4.79 -3.57
CA LEU A 276 -0.22 5.59 -4.80
C LEU A 276 -1.23 6.75 -4.78
N THR A 277 -2.43 6.53 -4.23
CA THR A 277 -3.42 7.60 -4.06
C THR A 277 -2.91 8.71 -3.13
N ASN A 278 -2.16 8.38 -2.08
CA ASN A 278 -1.64 9.34 -1.10
C ASN A 278 -0.37 10.07 -1.57
N HIS A 279 0.42 9.46 -2.47
CA HIS A 279 1.72 9.99 -2.93
C HIS A 279 1.81 10.18 -4.47
N PRO A 280 0.86 10.85 -5.13
CA PRO A 280 0.77 10.89 -6.59
C PRO A 280 1.89 11.69 -7.30
N LYS A 281 2.74 12.43 -6.56
CA LYS A 281 3.81 13.28 -7.13
C LYS A 281 5.22 12.83 -6.78
N GLU A 282 5.35 11.84 -5.89
CA GLU A 282 6.63 11.44 -5.29
C GLU A 282 7.15 10.10 -5.83
N VAL A 283 6.36 9.46 -6.69
CA VAL A 283 6.54 8.08 -7.12
C VAL A 283 6.79 8.00 -8.62
N THR A 284 7.53 6.99 -9.07
CA THR A 284 7.61 6.61 -10.47
C THR A 284 7.04 5.21 -10.65
N VAL A 285 6.09 5.06 -11.57
CA VAL A 285 5.53 3.76 -11.93
C VAL A 285 6.20 3.29 -13.22
N SER A 286 6.64 2.04 -13.25
CA SER A 286 7.21 1.42 -14.45
C SER A 286 6.12 0.82 -15.34
N ASP A 287 6.42 0.70 -16.63
CA ASP A 287 5.56 0.00 -17.60
C ASP A 287 5.32 -1.46 -17.19
N GLY A 288 6.34 -2.14 -16.66
CA GLY A 288 6.23 -3.52 -16.17
C GLY A 288 5.17 -3.66 -15.08
N PHE A 289 5.25 -2.82 -14.04
CA PHE A 289 4.27 -2.83 -12.96
C PHE A 289 2.85 -2.51 -13.46
N ALA A 290 2.69 -1.52 -14.35
CA ALA A 290 1.39 -1.18 -14.92
C ALA A 290 0.77 -2.36 -15.70
N LEU A 291 1.59 -3.05 -16.51
CA LEU A 291 1.18 -4.22 -17.28
C LEU A 291 0.82 -5.40 -16.36
N ASP A 292 1.56 -5.61 -15.28
CA ASP A 292 1.26 -6.65 -14.30
C ASP A 292 -0.09 -6.40 -13.60
N VAL A 293 -0.35 -5.17 -13.16
CA VAL A 293 -1.65 -4.79 -12.57
C VAL A 293 -2.79 -5.03 -13.58
N PHE A 294 -2.58 -4.69 -14.85
CA PHE A 294 -3.58 -4.95 -15.89
C PHE A 294 -3.77 -6.45 -16.16
N ASN A 295 -2.71 -7.26 -16.09
CA ASN A 295 -2.78 -8.71 -16.19
C ASN A 295 -3.59 -9.32 -15.04
N VAL A 296 -3.34 -8.87 -13.81
CA VAL A 296 -4.13 -9.26 -12.64
C VAL A 296 -5.60 -8.91 -12.83
N HIS A 297 -5.90 -7.68 -13.28
CA HIS A 297 -7.26 -7.25 -13.54
C HIS A 297 -7.97 -8.18 -14.55
N LYS A 298 -7.34 -8.47 -15.69
CA LYS A 298 -7.90 -9.38 -16.72
C LYS A 298 -8.23 -10.75 -16.15
N ASN A 299 -7.31 -11.34 -15.40
CA ASN A 299 -7.51 -12.67 -14.82
C ASN A 299 -8.62 -12.68 -13.75
N THR A 300 -8.79 -11.57 -13.03
CA THR A 300 -9.79 -11.45 -11.96
C THR A 300 -11.20 -11.27 -12.50
N VAL A 301 -11.38 -10.62 -13.65
CA VAL A 301 -12.70 -10.46 -14.28
C VAL A 301 -13.34 -11.82 -14.58
N ASP A 302 -12.55 -12.83 -14.98
CA ASP A 302 -13.07 -14.17 -15.27
C ASP A 302 -13.39 -14.97 -13.98
N ALA A 303 -12.87 -14.55 -12.82
CA ALA A 303 -13.06 -15.20 -11.53
C ALA A 303 -14.23 -14.62 -10.71
N VAL A 304 -14.71 -13.41 -11.04
CA VAL A 304 -15.77 -12.71 -10.30
C VAL A 304 -17.16 -13.03 -10.85
N ASP A 305 -18.10 -13.32 -9.94
CA ASP A 305 -19.51 -13.50 -10.28
C ASP A 305 -20.22 -12.15 -10.49
N PHE A 306 -20.46 -11.81 -11.76
CA PHE A 306 -21.20 -10.60 -12.16
C PHE A 306 -22.73 -10.79 -12.20
N THR A 307 -23.27 -11.88 -11.66
CA THR A 307 -24.73 -12.09 -11.55
C THR A 307 -25.29 -11.59 -10.23
N ARG A 308 -24.43 -11.39 -9.22
CA ARG A 308 -24.80 -10.91 -7.89
C ARG A 308 -24.36 -9.48 -7.69
N ARG A 309 -25.31 -8.61 -7.33
CA ARG A 309 -25.03 -7.19 -7.10
C ARG A 309 -24.28 -7.01 -5.79
N GLY A 310 -23.15 -6.31 -5.85
CA GLY A 310 -22.40 -5.91 -4.67
C GLY A 310 -23.14 -4.87 -3.84
N THR A 311 -23.07 -5.00 -2.52
CA THR A 311 -23.79 -4.13 -1.57
C THR A 311 -22.89 -3.22 -0.75
N SER A 312 -21.56 -3.30 -0.93
CA SER A 312 -20.59 -2.50 -0.20
C SER A 312 -19.55 -1.89 -1.16
N PRO A 313 -18.90 -0.79 -0.78
CA PRO A 313 -17.67 -0.34 -1.41
C PRO A 313 -16.51 -1.31 -1.06
N LEU A 314 -15.32 -1.06 -1.63
CA LEU A 314 -14.10 -1.76 -1.22
C LEU A 314 -13.67 -1.33 0.20
N PRO A 315 -13.15 -2.24 1.04
CA PRO A 315 -13.12 -3.70 0.84
C PRO A 315 -14.51 -4.34 1.05
N THR A 316 -14.81 -5.37 0.27
CA THR A 316 -16.10 -6.09 0.25
C THR A 316 -16.11 -7.35 1.10
N GLY A 317 -14.93 -7.84 1.50
CA GLY A 317 -14.78 -9.12 2.20
C GLY A 317 -14.71 -10.32 1.26
N SER A 318 -14.81 -10.12 -0.07
CA SER A 318 -14.53 -11.13 -1.08
C SER A 318 -13.18 -10.85 -1.73
N PRO A 319 -12.14 -11.67 -1.51
CA PRO A 319 -10.81 -11.41 -2.05
C PRO A 319 -10.78 -11.22 -3.57
N ALA A 320 -11.56 -11.99 -4.33
CA ALA A 320 -11.62 -11.83 -5.78
C ALA A 320 -12.22 -10.47 -6.21
N ILE A 321 -13.28 -10.02 -5.53
CA ILE A 321 -13.89 -8.71 -5.81
C ILE A 321 -12.95 -7.57 -5.38
N ASP A 322 -12.25 -7.75 -4.25
CA ASP A 322 -11.31 -6.76 -3.74
C ASP A 322 -10.07 -6.62 -4.63
N VAL A 323 -9.52 -7.74 -5.12
CA VAL A 323 -8.44 -7.74 -6.13
C VAL A 323 -8.92 -7.05 -7.43
N LEU A 324 -10.14 -7.33 -7.88
CA LEU A 324 -10.72 -6.68 -9.06
C LEU A 324 -10.81 -5.16 -8.88
N GLY A 325 -11.31 -4.72 -7.72
CA GLY A 325 -11.51 -3.31 -7.44
C GLY A 325 -10.21 -2.54 -7.20
N TYR A 326 -9.29 -3.08 -6.39
CA TYR A 326 -8.01 -2.43 -6.15
C TYR A 326 -7.13 -2.38 -7.41
N SER A 327 -7.20 -3.40 -8.29
CA SER A 327 -6.54 -3.31 -9.60
C SER A 327 -7.10 -2.18 -10.48
N LEU A 328 -8.41 -1.90 -10.44
CA LEU A 328 -8.98 -0.74 -11.12
C LEU A 328 -8.54 0.60 -10.50
N GLN A 329 -8.48 0.69 -9.17
CA GLN A 329 -8.01 1.91 -8.50
C GLN A 329 -6.55 2.22 -8.83
N LEU A 330 -5.69 1.19 -8.83
CA LEU A 330 -4.31 1.30 -9.28
C LEU A 330 -4.22 1.76 -10.74
N LEU A 331 -4.96 1.12 -11.65
CA LEU A 331 -4.98 1.52 -13.06
C LEU A 331 -5.47 2.95 -13.25
N ARG A 332 -6.46 3.40 -12.48
CA ARG A 332 -6.96 4.78 -12.52
C ARG A 332 -5.85 5.77 -12.16
N ASP A 333 -5.13 5.50 -11.08
CA ASP A 333 -4.06 6.36 -10.59
C ASP A 333 -2.86 6.35 -11.56
N ILE A 334 -2.50 5.19 -12.12
CA ILE A 334 -1.48 5.06 -13.18
C ILE A 334 -1.87 5.81 -14.46
N CYS A 335 -3.14 5.75 -14.87
CA CYS A 335 -3.61 6.46 -16.06
C CYS A 335 -3.74 7.98 -15.84
N ALA A 336 -3.84 8.44 -14.59
CA ALA A 336 -3.81 9.86 -14.24
C ALA A 336 -2.38 10.42 -14.18
N TRP A 337 -1.36 9.57 -14.34
CA TRP A 337 0.03 9.97 -14.17
C TRP A 337 0.49 10.90 -15.30
N GLU A 338 0.98 12.08 -14.92
CA GLU A 338 1.62 13.04 -15.82
C GLU A 338 3.13 13.04 -15.52
N SER A 339 3.99 12.73 -16.50
CA SER A 339 5.45 12.80 -16.28
C SER A 339 5.90 14.25 -16.18
N SER A 340 6.88 14.50 -15.31
CA SER A 340 7.62 15.75 -15.26
C SER A 340 8.66 15.88 -16.37
N SER A 341 8.96 14.80 -17.12
CA SER A 341 9.92 14.75 -18.22
C SER A 341 9.25 14.44 -19.57
N LEU A 342 9.62 15.21 -20.60
CA LEU A 342 9.15 15.07 -21.99
C LEU A 342 9.74 13.84 -22.72
N GLU A 343 10.74 13.18 -22.14
CA GLU A 343 11.56 12.15 -22.83
C GLU A 343 11.17 10.69 -22.47
N THR A 344 10.28 10.48 -21.50
CA THR A 344 9.92 9.14 -21.03
C THR A 344 8.53 8.77 -21.55
N GLN A 345 8.41 7.63 -22.25
CA GLN A 345 7.10 7.05 -22.55
C GLN A 345 6.35 6.80 -21.24
N LEU A 346 5.08 7.21 -21.19
CA LEU A 346 4.28 7.06 -19.98
C LEU A 346 3.77 5.62 -19.86
N PRO A 347 3.66 5.05 -18.65
CA PRO A 347 3.07 3.71 -18.46
C PRO A 347 1.69 3.55 -19.07
N VAL A 348 0.92 4.64 -19.17
CA VAL A 348 -0.37 4.68 -19.86
C VAL A 348 -0.24 4.34 -21.35
N ASP A 349 0.83 4.72 -22.03
CA ASP A 349 1.01 4.44 -23.46
C ASP A 349 1.19 2.94 -23.72
N SER A 350 1.95 2.25 -22.86
CA SER A 350 2.10 0.80 -22.88
C SER A 350 0.77 0.10 -22.59
N LEU A 351 0.00 0.58 -21.61
CA LEU A 351 -1.36 0.07 -21.33
C LEU A 351 -2.31 0.24 -22.53
N LEU A 352 -2.28 1.39 -23.20
CA LEU A 352 -3.11 1.67 -24.37
C LEU A 352 -2.80 0.70 -25.52
N GLN A 353 -1.52 0.40 -25.77
CA GLN A 353 -1.10 -0.56 -26.80
C GLN A 353 -1.61 -1.98 -26.52
N THR A 354 -1.82 -2.34 -25.25
CA THR A 354 -2.41 -3.65 -24.89
C THR A 354 -3.93 -3.73 -24.99
N GLY A 355 -4.58 -2.63 -25.43
CA GLY A 355 -6.03 -2.56 -25.62
C GLY A 355 -6.82 -2.35 -24.33
N LEU A 356 -6.25 -1.64 -23.35
CA LEU A 356 -6.92 -1.29 -22.09
C LEU A 356 -8.31 -0.67 -22.35
N VAL A 357 -8.37 0.40 -23.16
CA VAL A 357 -9.63 1.14 -23.44
C VAL A 357 -10.68 0.25 -24.07
N LYS A 358 -10.31 -0.54 -25.08
CA LYS A 358 -11.20 -1.52 -25.72
C LYS A 358 -11.81 -2.50 -24.70
N ARG A 359 -11.02 -2.99 -23.73
CA ARG A 359 -11.54 -3.89 -22.69
C ARG A 359 -12.46 -3.19 -21.71
N LEU A 360 -12.09 -1.99 -21.24
CA LEU A 360 -12.91 -1.22 -20.31
C LEU A 360 -14.27 -0.86 -20.92
N LEU A 361 -14.31 -0.48 -22.20
CA LEU A 361 -15.57 -0.27 -22.93
C LEU A 361 -16.40 -1.54 -23.04
N LYS A 362 -15.75 -2.69 -23.32
CA LYS A 362 -16.44 -3.99 -23.33
C LYS A 362 -17.06 -4.29 -21.96
N TYR A 363 -16.31 -4.14 -20.87
CA TYR A 363 -16.82 -4.39 -19.52
C TYR A 363 -17.97 -3.45 -19.18
N LEU A 364 -17.85 -2.16 -19.51
CA LEU A 364 -18.90 -1.17 -19.29
C LEU A 364 -20.17 -1.49 -20.10
N GLY A 365 -20.03 -1.94 -21.35
CA GLY A 365 -21.15 -2.30 -22.23
C GLY A 365 -21.85 -3.61 -21.89
N GLU A 366 -21.18 -4.51 -21.16
CA GLU A 366 -21.79 -5.74 -20.63
C GLU A 366 -22.61 -5.50 -19.36
N LEU A 367 -22.40 -4.37 -18.68
CA LEU A 367 -23.18 -4.01 -17.49
C LEU A 367 -24.61 -3.61 -17.88
N GLU A 368 -25.55 -3.84 -16.97
CA GLU A 368 -26.87 -3.19 -17.03
C GLU A 368 -26.75 -1.66 -17.15
N PRO A 369 -27.78 -0.92 -17.58
CA PRO A 369 -27.73 0.54 -17.56
C PRO A 369 -27.59 1.12 -16.12
N PRO A 370 -27.07 2.35 -15.98
CA PRO A 370 -27.09 3.08 -14.70
C PRO A 370 -28.46 3.07 -14.04
N SER A 371 -28.49 3.08 -12.72
CA SER A 371 -29.69 2.94 -11.89
C SER A 371 -30.78 3.96 -12.24
N THR A 372 -30.41 5.22 -12.50
CA THR A 372 -31.35 6.27 -12.91
C THR A 372 -32.01 5.96 -14.26
N ILE A 373 -31.26 5.45 -15.23
CA ILE A 373 -31.79 5.03 -16.54
C ILE A 373 -32.66 3.78 -16.38
N ARG A 374 -32.23 2.81 -15.56
CA ARG A 374 -33.01 1.60 -15.26
C ARG A 374 -34.37 1.94 -14.64
N LYS A 375 -34.37 2.83 -13.64
CA LYS A 375 -35.59 3.30 -12.93
C LYS A 375 -36.54 4.05 -13.88
N SER A 376 -36.03 4.82 -14.85
CA SER A 376 -36.88 5.52 -15.82
C SER A 376 -37.50 4.56 -16.85
N MET A 377 -36.72 3.60 -17.37
CA MET A 377 -37.22 2.59 -18.31
C MET A 377 -38.32 1.72 -17.71
N ALA A 378 -38.19 1.35 -16.42
CA ALA A 378 -39.21 0.58 -15.70
C ALA A 378 -40.55 1.31 -15.51
N ARG A 379 -40.57 2.66 -15.58
CA ARG A 379 -41.80 3.46 -15.44
C ARG A 379 -42.58 3.60 -16.75
N GLY A 380 -41.92 3.45 -17.90
CA GLY A 380 -42.53 3.60 -19.22
C GLY A 380 -43.22 2.34 -19.77
N GLN A 381 -43.06 1.19 -19.11
CA GLN A 381 -43.57 -0.10 -19.58
C GLN A 381 -44.37 -0.78 -18.44
N GLY A 382 -45.70 -0.83 -18.55
CA GLY A 382 -46.54 -1.65 -17.67
C GLY A 382 -46.37 -3.14 -17.99
N ASP A 383 -46.37 -4.01 -16.96
CA ASP A 383 -46.37 -5.49 -16.88
C ASP A 383 -45.58 -6.34 -17.91
N GLN A 384 -44.93 -5.74 -18.89
CA GLN A 384 -43.99 -6.40 -19.78
C GLN A 384 -42.59 -6.02 -19.30
N GLN A 385 -42.01 -6.88 -18.47
CA GLN A 385 -40.58 -6.82 -18.12
C GLN A 385 -39.77 -6.82 -19.43
N PRO A 386 -39.01 -5.77 -19.77
CA PRO A 386 -38.12 -5.84 -20.92
C PRO A 386 -36.93 -6.74 -20.62
N ALA A 387 -36.25 -7.15 -21.69
CA ALA A 387 -35.05 -7.99 -21.76
C ALA A 387 -33.79 -7.42 -21.04
N LEU A 388 -33.94 -6.72 -19.92
CA LEU A 388 -32.88 -6.24 -19.01
C LEU A 388 -32.33 -7.35 -18.10
N ALA A 389 -32.94 -8.54 -18.10
CA ALA A 389 -32.63 -9.62 -17.16
C ALA A 389 -31.23 -10.27 -17.33
N ASN A 390 -30.49 -9.93 -18.39
CA ASN A 390 -29.25 -10.63 -18.76
C ASN A 390 -27.97 -9.76 -18.72
N GLY A 391 -28.04 -8.49 -18.30
CA GLY A 391 -26.85 -7.64 -18.14
C GLY A 391 -26.06 -8.01 -16.88
N LYS A 392 -24.73 -7.90 -16.94
CA LYS A 392 -23.87 -8.04 -15.75
C LYS A 392 -24.21 -6.94 -14.74
N VAL A 393 -24.16 -7.26 -13.45
CA VAL A 393 -24.34 -6.27 -12.37
C VAL A 393 -22.99 -5.88 -11.77
N CYS A 394 -22.93 -4.72 -11.11
CA CYS A 394 -21.70 -4.25 -10.48
C CYS A 394 -21.35 -5.15 -9.27
N PRO A 395 -20.13 -5.70 -9.19
CA PRO A 395 -19.72 -6.59 -8.10
C PRO A 395 -19.43 -5.84 -6.78
N TYR A 396 -19.27 -4.52 -6.83
CA TYR A 396 -19.16 -3.63 -5.65
C TYR A 396 -19.68 -2.22 -5.96
N ILE A 397 -19.98 -1.44 -4.91
CA ILE A 397 -20.41 -0.04 -5.02
C ILE A 397 -19.25 0.81 -5.55
N GLY A 398 -19.41 1.40 -6.74
CA GLY A 398 -18.41 2.22 -7.41
C GLY A 398 -17.69 1.57 -8.60
N TYR A 399 -17.94 0.29 -8.90
CA TYR A 399 -17.28 -0.43 -10.01
C TYR A 399 -17.42 0.28 -11.36
N ARG A 400 -18.65 0.67 -11.72
CA ARG A 400 -18.90 1.39 -12.98
C ARG A 400 -18.16 2.73 -13.00
N ARG A 401 -18.16 3.45 -11.89
CA ARG A 401 -17.44 4.73 -11.76
C ARG A 401 -15.95 4.55 -11.94
N ASP A 402 -15.36 3.47 -11.42
CA ASP A 402 -13.93 3.18 -11.59
C ASP A 402 -13.58 2.90 -13.07
N LEU A 403 -14.41 2.13 -13.79
CA LEU A 403 -14.23 1.92 -15.24
C LEU A 403 -14.26 3.23 -16.02
N VAL A 404 -15.26 4.08 -15.77
CA VAL A 404 -15.42 5.37 -16.47
C VAL A 404 -14.28 6.31 -16.14
N ALA A 405 -13.80 6.32 -14.89
CA ALA A 405 -12.68 7.16 -14.48
C ALA A 405 -11.38 6.83 -15.24
N ILE A 406 -11.06 5.55 -15.42
CA ILE A 406 -9.88 5.13 -16.18
C ILE A 406 -10.01 5.54 -17.65
N ILE A 407 -11.19 5.35 -18.25
CA ILE A 407 -11.45 5.77 -19.64
C ILE A 407 -11.28 7.29 -19.78
N ALA A 408 -11.80 8.07 -18.84
CA ALA A 408 -11.66 9.52 -18.83
C ALA A 408 -10.19 9.96 -18.81
N ASN A 409 -9.37 9.34 -17.95
CA ASN A 409 -7.93 9.60 -17.86
C ASN A 409 -7.20 9.22 -19.16
N CYS A 410 -7.53 8.07 -19.75
CA CYS A 410 -6.95 7.61 -21.01
C CYS A 410 -7.26 8.54 -22.20
N LEU A 411 -8.41 9.22 -22.19
CA LEU A 411 -8.83 10.13 -23.26
C LEU A 411 -8.10 11.47 -23.23
N HIS A 412 -7.63 11.91 -22.06
CA HIS A 412 -7.10 13.26 -21.88
C HIS A 412 -5.91 13.55 -22.80
N GLY A 413 -6.07 14.52 -23.71
CA GLY A 413 -5.04 14.95 -24.64
C GLY A 413 -4.64 13.94 -25.73
N LYS A 414 -5.34 12.80 -25.89
CA LYS A 414 -4.92 11.70 -26.77
C LYS A 414 -5.92 11.44 -27.92
N LYS A 415 -5.76 12.15 -29.05
CA LYS A 415 -6.64 12.00 -30.25
C LYS A 415 -6.78 10.55 -30.75
N LYS A 416 -5.70 9.76 -30.73
CA LYS A 416 -5.75 8.34 -31.13
C LYS A 416 -6.74 7.53 -30.29
N VAL A 417 -6.77 7.78 -28.98
CA VAL A 417 -7.69 7.10 -28.06
C VAL A 417 -9.12 7.59 -28.27
N GLN A 418 -9.31 8.89 -28.46
CA GLN A 418 -10.62 9.47 -28.79
C GLN A 418 -11.23 8.84 -30.06
N ASP A 419 -10.41 8.65 -31.10
CA ASP A 419 -10.82 8.02 -32.35
C ASP A 419 -11.08 6.52 -32.17
N GLU A 420 -10.31 5.83 -31.32
CA GLU A 420 -10.55 4.42 -30.98
C GLU A 420 -11.92 4.25 -30.30
N VAL A 421 -12.22 5.09 -29.29
CA VAL A 421 -13.53 5.05 -28.59
C VAL A 421 -14.69 5.25 -29.57
N ARG A 422 -14.58 6.21 -30.50
CA ARG A 422 -15.59 6.41 -31.55
C ARG A 422 -15.76 5.18 -32.43
N LYS A 423 -14.66 4.58 -32.92
CA LYS A 423 -14.70 3.39 -33.78
C LYS A 423 -15.24 2.13 -33.08
N LEU A 424 -15.26 2.14 -31.76
CA LEU A 424 -15.83 1.07 -30.92
C LEU A 424 -17.27 1.36 -30.48
N ASP A 425 -17.94 2.34 -31.11
CA ASP A 425 -19.29 2.80 -30.76
C ASP A 425 -19.41 3.25 -29.28
N GLY A 426 -18.29 3.68 -28.70
CA GLY A 426 -18.18 4.01 -27.27
C GLY A 426 -18.74 5.38 -26.90
N ILE A 427 -19.00 6.28 -27.87
CA ILE A 427 -19.53 7.63 -27.60
C ILE A 427 -20.88 7.53 -26.88
N MET A 428 -21.81 6.74 -27.40
CA MET A 428 -23.13 6.56 -26.80
C MET A 428 -23.04 5.91 -25.42
N LEU A 429 -22.16 4.92 -25.27
CA LEU A 429 -21.95 4.23 -24.01
C LEU A 429 -21.44 5.19 -22.92
N LEU A 430 -20.53 6.12 -23.25
CA LEU A 430 -20.03 7.11 -22.29
C LEU A 430 -21.08 8.18 -21.95
N LEU A 431 -21.87 8.62 -22.92
CA LEU A 431 -22.98 9.57 -22.67
C LEU A 431 -24.00 9.04 -21.67
N GLN A 432 -24.28 7.73 -21.68
CA GLN A 432 -25.17 7.09 -20.71
C GLN A 432 -24.67 7.19 -19.27
N GLN A 433 -23.38 7.43 -19.05
CA GLN A 433 -22.79 7.52 -17.71
C GLN A 433 -22.87 8.94 -17.11
N CYS A 434 -23.40 9.93 -17.84
CA CYS A 434 -23.56 11.31 -17.39
C CYS A 434 -24.78 11.53 -16.47
N VAL A 435 -25.09 10.55 -15.62
CA VAL A 435 -26.26 10.55 -14.73
C VAL A 435 -25.83 10.31 -13.28
N VAL A 436 -26.63 10.82 -12.34
CA VAL A 436 -26.45 10.49 -10.93
C VAL A 436 -26.77 9.01 -10.73
N ASP A 437 -25.95 8.32 -9.93
CA ASP A 437 -26.11 6.90 -9.64
C ASP A 437 -25.75 6.63 -8.18
N GLU A 438 -26.72 6.13 -7.41
CA GLU A 438 -26.57 5.89 -5.95
C GLU A 438 -25.54 4.79 -5.66
N GLU A 439 -25.43 3.80 -6.54
CA GLU A 439 -24.49 2.69 -6.42
C GLU A 439 -23.09 3.06 -6.92
N ASN A 440 -22.94 4.22 -7.57
CA ASN A 440 -21.69 4.68 -8.15
C ASN A 440 -21.48 6.18 -7.87
N PRO A 441 -21.12 6.54 -6.63
CA PRO A 441 -20.83 7.93 -6.26
C PRO A 441 -19.80 8.56 -7.18
N TYR A 442 -20.08 9.78 -7.65
CA TYR A 442 -19.32 10.55 -8.64
C TYR A 442 -19.35 10.04 -10.09
N LEU A 443 -20.23 9.09 -10.43
CA LEU A 443 -20.35 8.60 -11.81
C LEU A 443 -20.61 9.73 -12.81
N ARG A 444 -21.53 10.65 -12.48
CA ARG A 444 -21.89 11.78 -13.36
C ARG A 444 -20.67 12.64 -13.68
N GLU A 445 -19.89 12.98 -12.67
CA GLU A 445 -18.71 13.85 -12.79
C GLU A 445 -17.65 13.18 -13.67
N TRP A 446 -17.38 11.89 -13.45
CA TRP A 446 -16.47 11.11 -14.29
C TRP A 446 -16.99 10.92 -15.72
N GLY A 447 -18.30 10.72 -15.90
CA GLY A 447 -18.94 10.65 -17.21
C GLY A 447 -18.81 11.96 -17.99
N LEU A 448 -19.08 13.10 -17.34
CA LEU A 448 -18.91 14.43 -17.94
C LEU A 448 -17.45 14.71 -18.29
N LEU A 449 -16.51 14.31 -17.44
CA LEU A 449 -15.07 14.43 -17.72
C LEU A 449 -14.66 13.56 -18.91
N ALA A 450 -15.14 12.31 -18.97
CA ALA A 450 -14.89 11.42 -20.10
C ALA A 450 -15.40 12.02 -21.41
N VAL A 451 -16.63 12.53 -21.43
CA VAL A 451 -17.22 13.17 -22.62
C VAL A 451 -16.46 14.45 -23.00
N LYS A 452 -16.08 15.28 -22.03
CA LYS A 452 -15.23 16.45 -22.29
C LYS A 452 -13.93 16.03 -22.98
N ASN A 453 -13.19 15.09 -22.38
CA ASN A 453 -11.91 14.62 -22.91
C ASN A 453 -12.07 13.90 -24.26
N LEU A 454 -13.22 13.27 -24.52
CA LEU A 454 -13.54 12.60 -25.79
C LEU A 454 -13.74 13.58 -26.96
N LEU A 455 -14.29 14.75 -26.68
CA LEU A 455 -14.67 15.76 -27.67
C LEU A 455 -13.63 16.87 -27.83
N GLU A 456 -12.78 17.08 -26.82
CA GLU A 456 -11.77 18.13 -26.81
C GLU A 456 -10.79 17.98 -27.98
N GLY A 457 -10.79 18.95 -28.90
CA GLY A 457 -9.94 18.97 -30.09
C GLY A 457 -10.29 17.93 -31.16
N ASN A 458 -11.44 17.25 -31.09
CA ASN A 458 -11.84 16.19 -32.03
C ASN A 458 -13.16 16.51 -32.74
N GLU A 459 -13.07 17.14 -33.92
CA GLU A 459 -14.21 17.53 -34.74
C GLU A 459 -15.04 16.34 -35.21
N GLU A 460 -14.40 15.20 -35.48
CA GLU A 460 -15.09 13.99 -35.93
C GLU A 460 -16.01 13.43 -34.85
N ASN A 461 -15.55 13.39 -33.59
CA ASN A 461 -16.36 12.98 -32.45
C ASN A 461 -17.47 14.02 -32.15
N GLN A 462 -17.16 15.31 -32.23
CA GLN A 462 -18.16 16.39 -32.05
C GLN A 462 -19.29 16.30 -33.07
N LYS A 463 -18.95 16.01 -34.33
CA LYS A 463 -19.91 15.84 -35.40
C LYS A 463 -20.85 14.67 -35.15
N GLU A 464 -20.37 13.56 -34.59
CA GLU A 464 -21.22 12.42 -34.25
C GLU A 464 -22.19 12.76 -33.12
N VAL A 465 -21.72 13.43 -32.07
CA VAL A 465 -22.58 13.88 -30.96
C VAL A 465 -23.60 14.93 -31.41
N SER A 466 -23.24 15.82 -32.33
CA SER A 466 -24.15 16.85 -32.87
C SER A 466 -25.34 16.30 -33.67
N GLN A 467 -25.26 15.04 -34.12
CA GLN A 467 -26.35 14.36 -34.82
C GLN A 467 -27.34 13.72 -33.86
N LEU A 468 -27.10 13.76 -32.55
CA LEU A 468 -28.01 13.24 -31.55
C LEU A 468 -29.15 14.23 -31.30
N GLU A 469 -30.37 13.74 -31.39
CA GLU A 469 -31.58 14.53 -31.13
C GLU A 469 -32.11 14.27 -29.72
N MET A 470 -32.47 15.34 -29.01
CA MET A 470 -33.14 15.26 -27.72
C MET A 470 -34.59 14.83 -27.94
N GLN A 471 -34.98 13.68 -27.37
CA GLN A 471 -36.34 13.15 -27.50
C GLN A 471 -37.25 13.70 -26.39
N GLU A 472 -37.11 13.20 -25.16
CA GLU A 472 -37.93 13.64 -24.02
C GLU A 472 -37.10 13.77 -22.73
N PRO A 473 -37.35 14.79 -21.90
CA PRO A 473 -36.69 14.91 -20.61
C PRO A 473 -37.22 13.85 -19.63
N VAL A 474 -36.30 13.14 -18.99
CA VAL A 474 -36.64 12.13 -17.98
C VAL A 474 -37.03 12.83 -16.68
N MET A 475 -38.27 12.62 -16.24
CA MET A 475 -38.77 13.09 -14.94
C MET A 475 -38.16 12.28 -13.80
N THR A 476 -37.22 12.86 -13.05
CA THR A 476 -36.65 12.19 -11.87
C THR A 476 -37.57 12.33 -10.65
N PRO A 477 -37.53 11.39 -9.68
CA PRO A 477 -38.38 11.43 -8.48
C PRO A 477 -38.19 12.72 -7.66
N GLU A 478 -36.98 13.27 -7.63
CA GLU A 478 -36.65 14.49 -6.90
C GLU A 478 -37.37 15.69 -7.53
N ILE A 479 -37.36 15.80 -8.87
CA ILE A 479 -38.04 16.86 -9.62
C ILE A 479 -39.55 16.75 -9.41
N ALA A 480 -40.11 15.53 -9.49
CA ALA A 480 -41.54 15.30 -9.28
C ALA A 480 -41.98 15.60 -7.83
N ASN A 481 -41.19 15.20 -6.82
CA ASN A 481 -41.47 15.46 -5.41
C ASN A 481 -41.41 16.96 -5.06
N MET A 482 -40.68 17.75 -5.84
CA MET A 482 -40.63 19.21 -5.72
C MET A 482 -41.80 19.92 -6.42
N GLY A 483 -42.72 19.19 -7.05
CA GLY A 483 -43.79 19.80 -7.86
C GLY A 483 -43.25 20.52 -9.09
N LEU A 484 -42.16 20.01 -9.68
CA LEU A 484 -41.54 20.55 -10.88
C LEU A 484 -41.66 19.57 -12.05
N LYS A 485 -41.62 20.07 -13.28
CA LYS A 485 -41.49 19.31 -14.53
C LYS A 485 -40.44 19.96 -15.41
N VAL A 486 -39.71 19.16 -16.18
CA VAL A 486 -38.80 19.68 -17.20
C VAL A 486 -39.53 19.70 -18.54
N GLU A 487 -39.60 20.86 -19.18
CA GLU A 487 -40.09 21.02 -20.55
C GLU A 487 -38.98 21.52 -21.47
N ILE A 488 -39.05 21.17 -22.74
CA ILE A 488 -38.12 21.67 -23.75
C ILE A 488 -38.66 23.01 -24.24
N ASP A 489 -37.87 24.04 -24.07
CA ASP A 489 -38.15 25.34 -24.66
C ASP A 489 -38.03 25.23 -26.19
N MET A 490 -39.13 25.42 -26.91
CA MET A 490 -39.19 25.20 -28.36
C MET A 490 -38.36 26.22 -29.17
N GLU A 491 -38.00 27.36 -28.58
CA GLU A 491 -37.18 28.39 -29.26
C GLU A 491 -35.69 28.11 -29.09
N THR A 492 -35.29 27.64 -27.91
CA THR A 492 -33.86 27.44 -27.56
C THR A 492 -33.40 25.99 -27.61
N GLY A 493 -34.33 25.03 -27.65
CA GLY A 493 -34.06 23.60 -27.53
C GLY A 493 -33.51 23.20 -26.15
N ARG A 494 -33.53 24.10 -25.16
CA ARG A 494 -32.96 23.87 -23.83
C ARG A 494 -34.02 23.35 -22.86
N PRO A 495 -33.67 22.43 -21.95
CA PRO A 495 -34.57 22.02 -20.88
C PRO A 495 -34.80 23.17 -19.88
N LYS A 496 -36.06 23.38 -19.52
CA LYS A 496 -36.55 24.40 -18.58
C LYS A 496 -37.40 23.75 -17.50
N LEU A 497 -37.12 24.08 -16.24
CA LEU A 497 -37.96 23.66 -15.12
C LEU A 497 -39.20 24.54 -15.01
N ILE A 498 -40.37 23.93 -14.97
CA ILE A 498 -41.67 24.54 -14.77
C ILE A 498 -42.36 23.92 -13.54
N ASN A 499 -43.28 24.64 -12.90
CA ASN A 499 -44.09 24.06 -11.83
C ASN A 499 -45.12 23.10 -12.43
N THR A 500 -45.37 21.97 -11.77
CA THR A 500 -46.52 21.11 -12.07
C THR A 500 -47.78 21.77 -11.50
N PRO A 501 -48.88 21.85 -12.26
CA PRO A 501 -50.11 22.53 -11.84
C PRO A 501 -50.84 21.87 -10.67
#